data_AF-A0A7L4Q407-F1
#
_entry.id   AF-A0A7L4Q407-F1
#
_cell.length_a   1.000
_cell.length_b   1.000
_cell.length_c   1.000
_cell.angle_alpha   90.00
_cell.angle_beta   90.00
_cell.angle_gamma   90.00
#
_symmetry.space_group_name_H-M   'P 1'
#
loop_
_entity.id
_entity.type
_entity.pdbx_description
1 polymer ?
#
loop_
_entity_poly.entity_id
_entity_poly.type
_entity_poly.pdbx_seq_one_letter_code
_entity_poly.pdbx_strand_id
1 'polypeptide(L)'
;RLAVTGFLEKTGRSARAIVIRNVGSGYWAPLGTWVVREAARAAMAGEPREAATLDEAVEVAATFTRFPHWARHSTLLRMIRTQRTLAEFLS
;
A
#
# COMPACT_ATOMS: atom_id res chain seq x y z
N ARG A 1 1.79 -4.25 -7.92
CA ARG A 1 2.47 -5.53 -7.62
C ARG A 1 3.94 -5.48 -8.03
N LEU A 2 4.28 -5.44 -9.33
CA LEU A 2 5.66 -5.57 -9.82
C LEU A 2 6.68 -4.64 -9.12
N ALA A 3 6.33 -3.35 -8.94
CA ALA A 3 7.22 -2.39 -8.28
C ALA A 3 7.57 -2.78 -6.84
N VAL A 4 6.57 -3.21 -6.06
CA VAL A 4 6.77 -3.64 -4.67
C VAL A 4 7.52 -4.96 -4.60
N THR A 5 7.17 -5.93 -5.45
CA THR A 5 7.84 -7.24 -5.44
C THR A 5 9.29 -7.15 -5.87
N GLY A 6 9.63 -6.30 -6.85
CA GLY A 6 11.03 -6.08 -7.23
C GLY A 6 11.86 -5.45 -6.11
N PHE A 7 11.28 -4.54 -5.31
CA PHE A 7 11.94 -4.00 -4.12
C PHE A 7 12.14 -5.06 -3.03
N LEU A 8 11.11 -5.87 -2.76
CA LEU A 8 11.17 -6.96 -1.78
C LEU A 8 12.19 -8.04 -2.17
N GLU A 9 12.25 -8.40 -3.45
CA GLU A 9 13.27 -9.30 -4.00
C GLU A 9 14.68 -8.74 -3.81
N LYS A 10 14.91 -7.47 -4.20
CA LYS A 10 16.21 -6.80 -4.03
C LYS A 10 16.69 -6.78 -2.57
N THR A 11 15.77 -6.65 -1.62
CA THR A 11 16.07 -6.58 -0.19
C THR A 11 16.06 -7.94 0.50
N GLY A 12 15.70 -9.03 -0.21
CA GLY A 12 15.56 -10.37 0.38
C GLY A 12 14.45 -10.47 1.41
N ARG A 13 13.42 -9.61 1.35
CA ARG A 13 12.34 -9.55 2.34
C ARG A 13 11.02 -10.00 1.74
N SER A 14 10.13 -10.50 2.62
CA SER A 14 8.74 -10.76 2.30
C SER A 14 7.84 -9.82 3.09
N ALA A 15 6.81 -9.25 2.45
CA ALA A 15 5.88 -8.35 3.10
C ALA A 15 4.49 -8.40 2.45
N ARG A 16 3.49 -7.91 3.19
CA ARG A 16 2.17 -7.57 2.65
C ARG A 16 2.21 -6.13 2.13
N ALA A 17 1.44 -5.84 1.10
CA ALA A 17 1.39 -4.50 0.50
C ALA A 17 -0.05 -4.08 0.23
N ILE A 18 -0.43 -2.89 0.72
CA ILE A 18 -1.71 -2.25 0.43
C ILE A 18 -1.44 -1.12 -0.57
N VAL A 19 -2.17 -1.11 -1.68
CA VAL A 19 -2.08 -0.04 -2.68
C VAL A 19 -3.37 0.76 -2.64
N ILE A 20 -3.26 2.05 -2.35
CA ILE A 20 -4.38 2.98 -2.33
C ILE A 20 -4.23 3.93 -3.51
N ARG A 21 -5.29 4.04 -4.31
CA ARG A 21 -5.35 4.96 -5.45
C ARG A 21 -6.63 5.78 -5.32
N ASN A 22 -6.49 7.09 -5.28
CA ASN A 22 -7.62 8.00 -5.43
C ASN A 22 -7.79 8.31 -6.93
N VAL A 23 -9.03 8.19 -7.43
CA VAL A 23 -9.39 8.50 -8.81
C VAL A 23 -10.40 9.64 -8.78
N GLY A 24 -9.96 10.84 -9.15
CA GLY A 24 -10.80 12.03 -9.18
C GLY A 24 -11.68 12.13 -10.42
N SER A 25 -12.63 13.08 -10.41
CA SER A 25 -13.58 13.34 -11.49
C SER A 25 -12.95 13.69 -12.84
N GLY A 26 -11.69 14.16 -12.85
CA GLY A 26 -10.93 14.44 -14.08
C GLY A 26 -10.44 13.18 -14.82
N TYR A 27 -10.59 11.98 -14.25
CA TYR A 27 -10.17 10.73 -14.87
C TYR A 27 -11.29 10.18 -15.78
N TRP A 28 -11.32 10.61 -17.03
CA TRP A 28 -12.41 10.29 -17.97
C TRP A 28 -12.08 9.21 -19.01
N ALA A 29 -10.79 8.90 -19.24
CA ALA A 29 -10.35 7.96 -20.26
C ALA A 29 -9.80 6.64 -19.67
N PRO A 30 -10.15 5.47 -20.22
CA PRO A 30 -9.57 4.19 -19.81
C PRO A 30 -8.16 4.04 -20.41
N LEU A 31 -7.13 4.53 -19.71
CA LEU A 31 -5.73 4.51 -20.15
C LEU A 31 -5.03 3.14 -20.00
N GLY A 32 -5.80 2.06 -19.89
CA GLY A 32 -5.30 0.71 -19.69
C GLY A 32 -4.56 0.49 -18.37
N THR A 33 -3.97 -0.69 -18.22
CA THR A 33 -3.28 -1.10 -16.97
C THR A 33 -1.89 -0.47 -16.82
N TRP A 34 -1.31 0.08 -17.89
CA TRP A 34 0.00 0.69 -17.87
C TRP A 34 0.08 1.86 -16.88
N VAL A 35 -0.94 2.74 -16.84
CA VAL A 35 -0.97 3.89 -15.92
C VAL A 35 -0.88 3.46 -14.45
N VAL A 36 -1.52 2.35 -14.10
CA VAL A 36 -1.45 1.81 -12.73
C VAL A 36 -0.05 1.30 -12.41
N ARG A 37 0.62 0.67 -13.38
CA ARG A 37 2.00 0.19 -13.22
C ARG A 37 2.97 1.35 -13.06
N GLU A 38 2.79 2.40 -13.86
CA GLU A 38 3.65 3.58 -13.84
C GLU A 38 3.47 4.38 -12.55
N ALA A 39 2.22 4.60 -12.12
CA ALA A 39 1.94 5.22 -10.83
C ALA A 39 2.56 4.43 -9.66
N ALA A 40 2.53 3.09 -9.72
CA ALA A 40 3.15 2.25 -8.70
C ALA A 40 4.69 2.34 -8.70
N ARG A 41 5.34 2.49 -9.87
CA ARG A 41 6.79 2.74 -9.94
C ARG A 41 7.14 4.11 -9.39
N ALA A 42 6.41 5.15 -9.81
CA ALA A 42 6.62 6.51 -9.35
C ALA A 42 6.48 6.60 -7.82
N ALA A 43 5.46 5.96 -7.25
CA ALA A 43 5.29 5.90 -5.79
C ALA A 43 6.45 5.21 -5.07
N MET A 44 7.00 4.12 -5.63
CA MET A 44 8.13 3.39 -5.05
C MET A 44 9.49 4.08 -5.27
N ALA A 45 9.58 5.00 -6.22
CA ALA A 45 10.79 5.79 -6.48
C ALA A 45 10.85 7.07 -5.64
N GLY A 46 9.73 7.49 -5.05
CA GLY A 46 9.67 8.64 -4.14
C GLY A 46 10.20 8.32 -2.75
N GLU A 47 10.43 9.37 -1.96
CA GLU A 47 10.85 9.25 -0.56
C GLU A 47 9.78 8.52 0.27
N PRO A 48 10.11 7.40 0.93
CA PRO A 48 9.17 6.70 1.79
C PRO A 48 8.87 7.53 3.04
N ARG A 49 7.67 7.37 3.58
CA ARG A 49 7.34 7.81 4.94
C ARG A 49 7.32 6.59 5.84
N GLU A 50 8.18 6.60 6.85
CA GLU A 50 8.19 5.58 7.88
C GLU A 50 7.07 5.86 8.90
N ALA A 51 6.53 4.79 9.46
CA ALA A 51 5.57 4.83 10.55
C ALA A 51 5.96 3.74 11.55
N ALA A 52 5.96 4.07 12.83
CA ALA A 52 6.33 3.15 13.90
C ALA A 52 5.24 2.09 14.12
N THR A 53 3.99 2.41 13.81
CA THR A 53 2.84 1.51 13.99
C THR A 53 1.97 1.41 12.74
N LEU A 54 1.20 0.32 12.65
CA LEU A 54 0.21 0.15 11.60
C LEU A 54 -0.86 1.25 11.64
N ASP A 55 -1.28 1.68 12.83
CA ASP A 55 -2.30 2.72 12.98
C ASP A 55 -1.79 4.08 12.53
N GLU A 56 -0.54 4.42 12.86
CA GLU A 56 0.13 5.61 12.32
C GLU A 56 0.22 5.57 10.78
N ALA A 57 0.61 4.43 10.21
CA ALA A 57 0.65 4.26 8.76
C ALA A 57 -0.74 4.47 8.13
N VAL A 58 -1.82 4.06 8.82
CA VAL A 58 -3.19 4.25 8.36
C VAL A 58 -3.59 5.72 8.32
N GLU A 59 -3.22 6.49 9.35
CA GLU A 59 -3.49 7.93 9.43
C GLU A 59 -2.69 8.73 8.40
N VAL A 60 -1.42 8.38 8.18
CA VAL A 60 -0.59 8.97 7.12
C VAL A 60 -1.23 8.74 5.75
N ALA A 61 -1.67 7.50 5.48
CA ALA A 61 -2.35 7.17 4.23
C ALA A 61 -3.69 7.90 4.07
N ALA A 62 -4.48 8.03 5.14
CA ALA A 62 -5.74 8.79 5.15
C ALA A 62 -5.53 10.26 4.76
N THR A 63 -4.51 10.89 5.34
CA THR A 63 -4.14 12.28 5.05
C THR A 63 -3.70 12.45 3.59
N PHE A 64 -2.81 11.57 3.12
CA PHE A 64 -2.26 11.66 1.76
C PHE A 64 -3.31 11.42 0.68
N THR A 65 -4.22 10.47 0.92
CA THR A 65 -5.29 10.11 -0.04
C THR A 65 -6.49 11.05 0.04
N ARG A 66 -6.55 11.92 1.06
CA ARG A 66 -7.72 12.74 1.41
C ARG A 66 -8.99 11.91 1.57
N PHE A 67 -8.84 10.68 2.07
CA PHE A 67 -9.95 9.75 2.25
C PHE A 67 -9.81 9.04 3.60
N PRO A 68 -10.28 9.67 4.71
CA PRO A 68 -10.03 9.18 6.07
C PRO A 68 -10.62 7.79 6.33
N HIS A 69 -11.70 7.43 5.62
CA HIS A 69 -12.38 6.16 5.82
C HIS A 69 -11.88 5.04 4.91
N TRP A 70 -10.72 5.18 4.24
CA TRP A 70 -10.20 4.15 3.34
C TRP A 70 -10.00 2.79 4.03
N ALA A 71 -9.59 2.81 5.29
CA ALA A 71 -9.25 1.63 6.08
C ALA A 71 -10.41 0.61 6.15
N ARG A 72 -11.66 1.09 6.26
CA ARG A 72 -12.85 0.23 6.35
C ARG A 72 -13.10 -0.59 5.08
N HIS A 73 -12.56 -0.15 3.95
CA HIS A 73 -12.68 -0.82 2.65
C HIS A 73 -11.55 -1.81 2.39
N SER A 74 -10.52 -1.86 3.25
CA SER A 74 -9.36 -2.73 3.06
C SER A 74 -9.55 -4.08 3.76
N THR A 75 -9.84 -5.12 2.97
CA THR A 75 -9.84 -6.51 3.44
C THR A 75 -8.46 -6.92 3.96
N LEU A 76 -7.38 -6.47 3.31
CA LEU A 76 -6.01 -6.81 3.70
C LEU A 76 -5.62 -6.19 5.05
N LEU A 77 -6.04 -4.95 5.32
CA LEU A 77 -5.80 -4.32 6.61
C LEU A 77 -6.52 -5.06 7.74
N ARG A 78 -7.78 -5.48 7.50
CA ARG A 78 -8.52 -6.34 8.44
C ARG A 78 -7.76 -7.63 8.72
N MET A 79 -7.27 -8.31 7.69
CA MET A 79 -6.48 -9.54 7.85
C MET A 79 -5.18 -9.30 8.61
N ILE A 80 -4.49 -8.18 8.40
CA ILE A 80 -3.28 -7.83 9.17
C ILE A 80 -3.60 -7.67 10.65
N ARG A 81 -4.75 -7.09 10.99
CA ARG A 81 -5.16 -6.87 12.39
C ARG A 81 -5.67 -8.12 13.10
N THR A 82 -6.28 -9.06 12.38
CA THR A 82 -6.96 -10.21 13.00
C THR A 82 -6.19 -11.52 12.88
N GLN A 83 -5.25 -11.64 11.93
CA GLN A 83 -4.55 -12.88 11.65
C GLN A 83 -3.13 -12.84 12.21
N ARG A 84 -2.86 -13.74 13.17
CA ARG A 84 -1.50 -13.99 13.67
C ARG A 84 -0.64 -14.62 12.58
N THR A 85 0.61 -14.20 12.51
CA THR A 85 1.59 -14.75 11.57
C THR A 85 2.46 -15.82 12.21
N LEU A 86 2.98 -16.75 11.40
CA LEU A 86 3.95 -17.74 11.90
C LEU A 86 5.19 -17.06 12.53
N ALA A 87 5.58 -15.89 12.01
CA ALA A 87 6.69 -15.10 12.55
C ALA A 87 6.49 -14.73 14.02
N GLU A 88 5.26 -14.48 14.48
CA GLU A 88 4.96 -14.20 15.89
C GLU A 88 5.15 -15.41 16.82
N PHE A 89 5.20 -16.63 16.26
CA PHE A 89 5.44 -17.85 17.04
C PHE A 89 6.91 -18.29 17.00
N LEU A 90 7.69 -17.77 16.06
CA LEU A 90 9.12 -18.07 15.88
C LEU A 90 10.03 -16.97 16.46
N SER A 91 9.45 -15.87 16.96
CA SER A 91 10.13 -14.71 17.55
C SER A 91 10.30 -14.83 19.05
#